data_AF-A0A9D4PEJ4-F1
#
_entry.id   AF-A0A9D4PEJ4-F1
#
_cell.length_a   1.000
_cell.length_b   1.000
_cell.length_c   1.000
_cell.angle_alpha   90.00
_cell.angle_beta   90.00
_cell.angle_gamma   90.00
#
_symmetry.space_group_name_H-M   'P 1'
#
loop_
_entity.id
_entity.type
_entity.pdbx_description
1 polymer ?
#
loop_
_entity_poly.entity_id
_entity_poly.type
_entity_poly.pdbx_seq_one_letter_code
_entity_poly.pdbx_strand_id
1 'polypeptide(L)'
;MAQYDKVEPKDNTNSVWSVVLKWLLGDPEETIPDPVTGLSLRDRNYIIDTWILIRRDMRVNAVSTFVALFARYPDYQRIFVPFADVPLQELPRSEVATAHALVVFYFITNIVDGMDDTDLLTELVRKNARNHLRRPMGPQHFANMHELLVEVMQDKLRSRMSPGAVRAWTKLFEYCQKVIVQVYAEHKRAIEMGKPHGILNPPREKPAHQ
;
A
#
# COMPACT_ATOMS: atom_id res chain seq x y z
N MET A 1 24.01 -59.59 -13.82
CA MET A 1 23.73 -58.20 -14.23
C MET A 1 22.28 -57.91 -13.88
N ALA A 2 22.02 -57.30 -12.72
CA ALA A 2 20.67 -56.90 -12.31
C ALA A 2 20.39 -55.50 -12.85
N GLN A 3 19.37 -55.41 -13.69
CA GLN A 3 18.93 -54.20 -14.37
C GLN A 3 18.32 -53.25 -13.32
N TYR A 4 18.95 -52.09 -13.13
CA TYR A 4 18.43 -51.02 -12.28
C TYR A 4 17.33 -50.30 -13.07
N ASP A 5 16.07 -50.60 -12.77
CA ASP A 5 14.96 -49.81 -13.28
C ASP A 5 15.03 -48.40 -12.71
N LYS A 6 15.17 -47.41 -13.60
CA LYS A 6 15.02 -46.00 -13.27
C LYS A 6 13.57 -45.76 -12.88
N VAL A 7 13.29 -45.74 -11.59
CA VAL A 7 12.03 -45.22 -11.07
C VAL A 7 12.04 -43.72 -11.29
N GLU A 8 11.19 -43.23 -12.19
CA GLU A 8 10.91 -41.80 -12.33
C GLU A 8 10.44 -41.25 -10.97
N PRO A 9 10.96 -40.11 -10.49
CA PRO A 9 10.58 -39.57 -9.20
C PRO A 9 9.12 -39.13 -9.27
N LYS A 10 8.26 -39.87 -8.56
CA LYS A 10 6.88 -39.47 -8.30
C LYS A 10 6.91 -38.14 -7.55
N ASP A 11 6.18 -37.17 -8.07
CA ASP A 11 5.98 -35.86 -7.45
C ASP A 11 5.53 -36.03 -5.99
N ASN A 12 6.39 -35.63 -5.06
CA ASN A 12 6.32 -35.95 -3.64
C ASN A 12 6.26 -34.67 -2.81
N THR A 13 5.28 -33.82 -3.14
CA THR A 13 5.00 -32.58 -2.43
C THR A 13 4.66 -32.78 -0.94
N ASN A 14 4.32 -34.02 -0.52
CA ASN A 14 3.88 -34.36 0.85
C ASN A 14 4.87 -35.20 1.68
N SER A 15 6.15 -35.28 1.30
CA SER A 15 7.16 -36.01 2.10
C SER A 15 7.60 -35.25 3.34
N VAL A 16 7.86 -35.98 4.45
CA VAL A 16 8.50 -35.41 5.65
C VAL A 16 9.81 -34.71 5.30
N TRP A 17 10.55 -35.20 4.30
CA TRP A 17 11.77 -34.54 3.82
C TRP A 17 11.50 -33.24 3.06
N SER A 18 10.37 -33.10 2.35
CA SER A 18 10.01 -31.81 1.73
C SER A 18 9.72 -30.77 2.82
N VAL A 19 9.00 -31.16 3.87
CA VAL A 19 8.73 -30.29 5.04
C VAL A 19 10.03 -29.91 5.76
N VAL A 20 10.91 -30.88 6.03
CA VAL A 20 12.21 -30.63 6.69
C VAL A 20 13.12 -29.76 5.82
N LEU A 21 13.15 -29.96 4.50
CA LEU A 21 13.92 -29.11 3.59
C LEU A 21 13.34 -27.68 3.51
N LYS A 22 12.01 -27.52 3.46
CA LYS A 22 11.37 -26.20 3.55
C LYS A 22 11.70 -25.49 4.86
N TRP A 23 11.78 -26.22 5.99
CA TRP A 23 12.20 -25.65 7.26
C TRP A 23 13.70 -25.29 7.31
N LEU A 24 14.57 -26.15 6.77
CA LEU A 24 16.03 -25.94 6.79
C LEU A 24 16.51 -24.89 5.78
N LEU A 25 15.92 -24.85 4.60
CA LEU A 25 16.40 -24.08 3.45
C LEU A 25 15.44 -22.96 3.04
N GLY A 26 14.26 -22.90 3.65
CA GLY A 26 13.16 -22.02 3.24
C GLY A 26 12.34 -22.64 2.11
N ASP A 27 11.06 -22.27 2.02
CA ASP A 27 10.20 -22.68 0.91
C ASP A 27 10.51 -21.82 -0.34
N PRO A 28 10.95 -22.41 -1.47
CA PRO A 28 11.19 -21.65 -2.70
C PRO A 28 9.92 -20.93 -3.19
N GLU A 29 8.74 -21.51 -2.95
CA GLU A 29 7.45 -20.93 -3.34
C GLU A 29 7.18 -19.61 -2.62
N GLU A 30 7.72 -19.42 -1.42
CA GLU A 30 7.58 -18.16 -0.69
C GLU A 30 8.22 -16.97 -1.40
N THR A 31 9.15 -17.24 -2.33
CA THR A 31 9.91 -16.22 -3.06
C THR A 31 9.41 -15.99 -4.47
N ILE A 32 8.46 -16.80 -4.96
CA ILE A 32 7.87 -16.64 -6.28
C ILE A 32 7.02 -15.36 -6.27
N PRO A 33 7.34 -14.35 -7.10
CA PRO A 33 6.56 -13.13 -7.18
C PRO A 33 5.23 -13.37 -7.90
N ASP A 34 4.15 -12.78 -7.39
CA ASP A 34 2.90 -12.65 -8.14
C ASP A 34 3.16 -11.87 -9.44
N PRO A 35 2.67 -12.33 -10.61
CA PRO A 35 3.00 -11.73 -11.90
C PRO A 35 2.44 -10.31 -12.11
N VAL A 36 1.44 -9.90 -11.33
CA VAL A 36 0.78 -8.59 -11.47
C VAL A 36 1.39 -7.57 -10.53
N THR A 37 1.51 -7.93 -9.26
CA THR A 37 1.98 -7.05 -8.18
C THR A 37 3.50 -7.12 -7.98
N GLY A 38 4.14 -8.23 -8.36
CA GLY A 38 5.55 -8.52 -8.07
C GLY A 38 5.82 -8.89 -6.60
N LEU A 39 4.76 -9.05 -5.79
CA LEU A 39 4.85 -9.43 -4.39
C LEU A 39 4.92 -10.96 -4.26
N SER A 40 5.95 -11.45 -3.59
CA SER A 40 6.02 -12.83 -3.14
C SER A 40 5.31 -13.02 -1.79
N LEU A 41 5.06 -14.27 -1.36
CA LEU A 41 4.52 -14.53 -0.01
C LEU A 41 5.45 -13.97 1.08
N ARG A 42 6.76 -14.05 0.88
CA ARG A 42 7.75 -13.44 1.77
C ARG A 42 7.63 -11.92 1.83
N ASP A 43 7.41 -11.26 0.69
CA ASP A 43 7.19 -9.81 0.66
C ASP A 43 5.94 -9.43 1.47
N ARG A 44 4.83 -10.18 1.28
CA ARG A 44 3.59 -9.98 2.04
C ARG A 44 3.80 -10.14 3.55
N ASN A 45 4.53 -11.18 3.98
CA ASN A 45 4.82 -11.40 5.39
C ASN A 45 5.62 -10.23 5.99
N TYR A 46 6.63 -9.70 5.29
CA TYR A 46 7.36 -8.52 5.75
C TYR A 46 6.47 -7.29 5.94
N ILE A 47 5.52 -7.09 5.02
CA ILE A 47 4.58 -5.96 5.08
C ILE A 47 3.63 -6.14 6.27
N ILE A 48 3.04 -7.33 6.43
CA ILE A 48 2.12 -7.64 7.54
C ILE A 48 2.84 -7.47 8.88
N ASP A 49 4.02 -8.08 9.05
CA ASP A 49 4.77 -8.05 10.30
C ASP A 49 5.14 -6.63 10.73
N THR A 50 5.56 -5.80 9.79
CA THR A 50 5.94 -4.41 10.10
C THR A 50 4.72 -3.49 10.25
N TRP A 51 3.64 -3.71 9.48
CA TRP A 51 2.39 -2.96 9.63
C TRP A 51 1.73 -3.20 10.99
N ILE A 52 1.75 -4.44 11.49
CA ILE A 52 1.24 -4.79 12.82
C ILE A 52 1.95 -3.99 13.93
N LEU A 53 3.23 -3.66 13.77
CA LEU A 53 3.96 -2.86 14.75
C LEU A 53 3.55 -1.38 14.70
N ILE A 54 3.43 -0.80 13.50
CA ILE A 54 3.03 0.60 13.31
C ILE A 54 1.60 0.85 13.81
N ARG A 55 0.68 -0.08 13.56
CA ARG A 55 -0.73 0.10 13.96
C ARG A 55 -1.00 0.04 15.47
N ARG A 56 -0.02 -0.38 16.29
CA ARG A 56 -0.17 -0.40 17.77
C ARG A 56 -0.47 0.98 18.35
N ASP A 57 0.11 2.01 17.76
CA ASP A 57 -0.18 3.40 18.09
C ASP A 57 -0.57 4.17 16.82
N MET A 58 -1.63 3.69 16.17
CA MET A 58 -2.06 4.19 14.86
C MET A 58 -2.37 5.69 14.91
N ARG A 59 -2.98 6.20 15.99
CA ARG A 59 -3.31 7.62 16.14
C ARG A 59 -2.05 8.48 16.10
N VAL A 60 -1.06 8.19 16.94
CA VAL A 60 0.18 8.97 17.01
C VAL A 60 0.97 8.81 15.73
N ASN A 61 1.07 7.60 15.18
CA ASN A 61 1.85 7.35 13.97
C ASN A 61 1.24 8.04 12.75
N ALA A 62 -0.08 7.99 12.59
CA ALA A 62 -0.77 8.64 11.48
C ALA A 62 -0.54 10.16 11.47
N VAL A 63 -0.79 10.84 12.59
CA VAL A 63 -0.61 12.29 12.65
C VAL A 63 0.87 12.69 12.55
N SER A 64 1.79 11.89 13.10
CA SER A 64 3.23 12.12 12.95
C SER A 64 3.70 12.00 11.49
N THR A 65 3.16 11.04 10.73
CA THR A 65 3.47 10.92 9.29
C THR A 65 2.99 12.15 8.52
N PHE A 66 1.82 12.69 8.84
CA PHE A 66 1.32 13.93 8.22
C PHE A 66 2.16 15.14 8.62
N VAL A 67 2.58 15.24 9.87
CA VAL A 67 3.55 16.26 10.32
C VAL A 67 4.85 16.16 9.53
N ALA A 68 5.41 14.97 9.35
CA ALA A 68 6.60 14.76 8.54
C ALA A 68 6.37 15.13 7.05
N LEU A 69 5.19 14.85 6.52
CA LEU A 69 4.81 15.17 5.14
C LEU A 69 4.79 16.67 4.91
N PHE A 70 4.16 17.42 5.80
CA PHE A 70 4.05 18.87 5.67
C PHE A 70 5.35 19.59 6.06
N ALA A 71 6.19 18.99 6.91
CA ALA A 71 7.55 19.48 7.12
C ALA A 71 8.38 19.40 5.82
N ARG A 72 8.22 18.32 5.05
CA ARG A 72 8.95 18.09 3.80
C ARG A 72 8.36 18.82 2.60
N TYR A 73 7.03 18.90 2.54
CA TYR A 73 6.28 19.54 1.46
C TYR A 73 5.26 20.52 2.07
N PRO A 74 5.69 21.72 2.49
CA PRO A 74 4.81 22.68 3.16
C PRO A 74 3.54 23.03 2.37
N ASP A 75 3.65 23.10 1.04
CA ASP A 75 2.52 23.42 0.17
C ASP A 75 1.41 22.36 0.19
N TYR A 76 1.71 21.12 0.60
CA TYR A 76 0.71 20.04 0.61
C TYR A 76 -0.35 20.28 1.68
N GLN A 77 -0.01 20.91 2.80
CA GLN A 77 -0.97 21.17 3.87
C GLN A 77 -2.15 22.03 3.38
N ARG A 78 -1.91 22.94 2.43
CA ARG A 78 -2.92 23.84 1.86
C ARG A 78 -4.04 23.10 1.12
N ILE A 79 -3.79 21.86 0.67
CA ILE A 79 -4.79 20.99 0.04
C ILE A 79 -5.85 20.54 1.05
N PHE A 80 -5.50 20.51 2.34
CA PHE A 80 -6.36 20.07 3.43
C PHE A 80 -7.02 21.27 4.12
N VAL A 81 -7.95 21.91 3.40
CA VAL A 81 -8.65 23.14 3.83
C VAL A 81 -9.06 23.18 5.32
N PRO A 82 -9.61 22.11 5.93
CA PRO A 82 -10.03 22.16 7.34
C PRO A 82 -8.92 22.39 8.36
N PHE A 83 -7.65 22.20 7.99
CA PHE A 83 -6.49 22.42 8.85
C PHE A 83 -5.30 23.04 8.09
N ALA A 84 -5.58 23.76 7.00
CA ALA A 84 -4.55 24.36 6.15
C ALA A 84 -3.66 25.35 6.91
N ASP A 85 -4.24 26.12 7.84
CA ASP A 85 -3.56 27.18 8.59
C ASP A 85 -3.15 26.76 10.01
N VAL A 86 -3.36 25.49 10.39
CA VAL A 86 -2.94 24.98 11.71
C VAL A 86 -1.41 24.89 11.74
N PRO A 87 -0.71 25.50 12.70
CA PRO A 87 0.73 25.37 12.81
C PRO A 87 1.17 23.91 12.90
N LEU A 88 2.27 23.54 12.24
CA LEU A 88 2.74 22.15 12.15
C LEU A 88 2.85 21.47 13.53
N GLN A 89 3.38 22.19 14.51
CA GLN A 89 3.55 21.75 15.90
C GLN A 89 2.21 21.55 16.67
N GLU A 90 1.12 22.11 16.18
CA GLU A 90 -0.22 22.01 16.77
C GLU A 90 -1.08 20.94 16.09
N LEU A 91 -0.68 20.45 14.90
CA LEU A 91 -1.41 19.38 14.20
C LEU A 91 -1.65 18.13 15.05
N PRO A 92 -0.70 17.64 15.89
CA PRO A 92 -0.96 16.50 16.78
C PRO A 92 -2.10 16.72 17.79
N ARG A 93 -2.47 17.98 18.06
CA ARG A 93 -3.59 18.36 18.95
C ARG A 93 -4.89 18.64 18.18
N SER A 94 -4.84 18.68 16.85
CA SER A 94 -6.02 18.87 16.01
C SER A 94 -6.72 17.53 15.78
N GLU A 95 -7.92 17.37 16.34
CA GLU A 95 -8.75 16.19 16.09
C GLU A 95 -9.15 16.06 14.62
N VAL A 96 -9.30 17.18 13.90
CA VAL A 96 -9.63 17.17 12.46
C VAL A 96 -8.45 16.63 11.63
N ALA A 97 -7.22 17.10 11.92
CA ALA A 97 -6.02 16.59 11.25
C ALA A 97 -5.79 15.10 11.58
N THR A 98 -5.97 14.75 12.86
CA THR A 98 -5.81 13.37 13.32
C THR A 98 -6.83 12.43 12.67
N ALA A 99 -8.10 12.83 12.60
CA ALA A 99 -9.13 12.04 11.91
C ALA A 99 -8.79 11.83 10.44
N HIS A 100 -8.30 12.86 9.74
CA HIS A 100 -7.89 12.73 8.35
C HIS A 100 -6.69 11.78 8.18
N ALA A 101 -5.67 11.93 9.03
CA ALA A 101 -4.49 11.06 8.99
C ALA A 101 -4.86 9.59 9.24
N LEU A 102 -5.77 9.33 10.18
CA LEU A 102 -6.29 7.99 10.46
C LEU A 102 -7.00 7.39 9.24
N VAL A 103 -7.79 8.17 8.50
CA VAL A 103 -8.46 7.68 7.27
C VAL A 103 -7.44 7.14 6.26
N VAL A 104 -6.27 7.78 6.13
CA VAL A 104 -5.20 7.28 5.25
C VAL A 104 -4.59 5.98 5.79
N PHE A 105 -4.33 5.89 7.09
CA PHE A 105 -3.80 4.66 7.70
C PHE A 105 -4.80 3.48 7.65
N TYR A 106 -6.10 3.75 7.77
CA TYR A 106 -7.14 2.74 7.53
C TYR A 106 -7.18 2.31 6.08
N PHE A 107 -6.99 3.22 5.12
CA PHE A 107 -6.88 2.85 3.72
C PHE A 107 -5.63 1.99 3.44
N ILE A 108 -4.48 2.30 4.05
CA ILE A 108 -3.27 1.47 3.95
C ILE A 108 -3.52 0.09 4.58
N THR A 109 -4.27 0.02 5.69
CA THR A 109 -4.70 -1.26 6.26
C THR A 109 -5.50 -2.07 5.25
N ASN A 110 -6.46 -1.46 4.55
CA ASN A 110 -7.23 -2.17 3.53
C ASN A 110 -6.35 -2.65 2.35
N ILE A 111 -5.29 -1.89 2.00
CA ILE A 111 -4.32 -2.34 1.01
C ILE A 111 -3.55 -3.57 1.52
N VAL A 112 -3.06 -3.53 2.76
CA VAL A 112 -2.32 -4.64 3.39
C VAL A 112 -3.20 -5.88 3.49
N ASP A 113 -4.46 -5.71 3.90
CA ASP A 113 -5.43 -6.81 4.07
C ASP A 113 -5.89 -7.42 2.73
N GLY A 114 -5.75 -6.69 1.61
CA GLY A 114 -6.15 -7.15 0.28
C GLY A 114 -4.99 -7.64 -0.60
N MET A 115 -3.76 -7.82 -0.08
CA MET A 115 -2.59 -8.19 -0.89
C MET A 115 -2.64 -9.62 -1.47
N ASP A 116 -3.55 -10.46 -0.99
CA ASP A 116 -3.79 -11.82 -1.47
C ASP A 116 -4.79 -11.86 -2.64
N ASP A 117 -5.66 -10.86 -2.75
CA ASP A 117 -6.60 -10.67 -3.86
C ASP A 117 -6.19 -9.44 -4.69
N THR A 118 -5.41 -9.70 -5.74
CA THR A 118 -4.90 -8.68 -6.67
C THR A 118 -6.00 -7.84 -7.32
N ASP A 119 -7.15 -8.43 -7.63
CA ASP A 119 -8.26 -7.71 -8.28
C ASP A 119 -8.92 -6.75 -7.28
N LEU A 120 -9.15 -7.21 -6.04
CA LEU A 120 -9.64 -6.37 -4.95
C LEU A 120 -8.65 -5.23 -4.64
N LEU A 121 -7.35 -5.53 -4.52
CA LEU A 121 -6.32 -4.52 -4.30
C LEU A 121 -6.32 -3.47 -5.41
N THR A 122 -6.39 -3.90 -6.68
CA THR A 122 -6.46 -3.01 -7.84
C THR A 122 -7.64 -2.05 -7.70
N GLU A 123 -8.84 -2.57 -7.43
CA GLU A 123 -10.05 -1.76 -7.38
C GLU A 123 -10.06 -0.81 -6.17
N LEU A 124 -9.52 -1.23 -5.02
CA LEU A 124 -9.33 -0.36 -3.85
C LEU A 124 -8.44 0.85 -4.20
N VAL A 125 -7.30 0.62 -4.86
CA VAL A 125 -6.39 1.69 -5.29
C VAL A 125 -7.04 2.57 -6.36
N ARG A 126 -7.73 2.00 -7.34
CA ARG A 126 -8.46 2.76 -8.37
C ARG A 126 -9.55 3.64 -7.76
N LYS A 127 -10.32 3.11 -6.80
CA LYS A 127 -11.37 3.86 -6.08
C LYS A 127 -10.76 5.00 -5.27
N ASN A 128 -9.61 4.78 -4.63
CA ASN A 128 -8.90 5.84 -3.94
C ASN A 128 -8.44 6.93 -4.94
N ALA A 129 -7.75 6.56 -6.01
CA ALA A 129 -7.26 7.51 -7.01
C ALA A 129 -8.41 8.36 -7.61
N ARG A 130 -9.54 7.73 -7.99
CA ARG A 130 -10.73 8.43 -8.49
C ARG A 130 -11.27 9.48 -7.52
N ASN A 131 -11.29 9.15 -6.22
CA ASN A 131 -11.72 10.07 -5.18
C ASN A 131 -10.82 11.30 -5.02
N HIS A 132 -9.59 11.26 -5.54
CA HIS A 132 -8.63 12.36 -5.51
C HIS A 132 -8.59 13.17 -6.80
N LEU A 133 -9.20 12.71 -7.90
CA LEU A 133 -9.23 13.43 -9.19
C LEU A 133 -9.84 14.84 -9.09
N ARG A 134 -10.74 15.07 -8.12
CA ARG A 134 -11.39 16.36 -7.89
C ARG A 134 -10.60 17.32 -6.99
N ARG A 135 -9.45 16.88 -6.48
CA ARG A 135 -8.59 17.66 -5.57
C ARG A 135 -7.42 18.23 -6.37
N PRO A 136 -6.77 19.32 -5.92
CA PRO A 136 -5.54 19.83 -6.53
C PRO A 136 -4.36 18.92 -6.18
N MET A 137 -4.44 17.65 -6.61
CA MET A 137 -3.48 16.59 -6.35
C MET A 137 -3.28 15.78 -7.63
N GLY A 138 -2.03 15.43 -7.90
CA GLY A 138 -1.62 14.53 -8.98
C GLY A 138 -0.83 13.33 -8.47
N PRO A 139 -0.47 12.38 -9.35
CA PRO A 139 0.23 11.14 -9.00
C PRO A 139 1.51 11.32 -8.16
N GLN A 140 2.22 12.45 -8.32
CA GLN A 140 3.42 12.74 -7.53
C GLN A 140 3.14 12.87 -6.02
N HIS A 141 1.95 13.36 -5.63
CA HIS A 141 1.60 13.51 -4.22
C HIS A 141 1.48 12.15 -3.53
N PHE A 142 0.98 11.14 -4.26
CA PHE A 142 0.91 9.76 -3.78
C PHE A 142 2.30 9.16 -3.66
N ALA A 143 3.14 9.31 -4.69
CA ALA A 143 4.52 8.81 -4.68
C ALA A 143 5.30 9.36 -3.48
N ASN A 144 5.21 10.67 -3.23
CA ASN A 144 5.86 11.33 -2.10
C ASN A 144 5.35 10.80 -0.74
N MET A 145 4.03 10.54 -0.62
CA MET A 145 3.46 9.95 0.59
C MET A 145 3.94 8.51 0.80
N HIS A 146 4.01 7.71 -0.27
CA HIS A 146 4.49 6.33 -0.21
C HIS A 146 5.95 6.25 0.28
N GLU A 147 6.84 7.05 -0.33
CA GLU A 147 8.26 7.12 0.04
C GLU A 147 8.42 7.57 1.50
N LEU A 148 7.77 8.67 1.86
CA LEU A 148 7.81 9.19 3.22
C LEU A 148 7.31 8.18 4.25
N LEU A 149 6.24 7.44 3.95
CA LEU A 149 5.72 6.44 4.88
C LEU A 149 6.76 5.34 5.15
N VAL A 150 7.47 4.87 4.13
CA VAL A 150 8.56 3.88 4.30
C VAL A 150 9.68 4.45 5.16
N GLU A 151 10.08 5.69 4.96
CA GLU A 151 11.07 6.37 5.81
C GLU A 151 10.61 6.52 7.26
N VAL A 152 9.37 6.98 7.49
CA VAL A 152 8.81 7.10 8.85
C VAL A 152 8.75 5.73 9.54
N MET A 153 8.44 4.66 8.80
CA MET A 153 8.49 3.29 9.33
C MET A 153 9.92 2.87 9.65
N GLN A 154 10.91 3.20 8.81
CA GLN A 154 12.33 2.92 9.09
C GLN A 154 12.79 3.61 10.36
N ASP A 155 12.44 4.88 10.56
CA ASP A 155 12.81 5.65 11.75
C ASP A 155 12.17 5.08 13.03
N LYS A 156 10.87 4.74 12.96
CA LYS A 156 10.11 4.27 14.12
C LYS A 156 10.42 2.82 14.49
N LEU A 157 10.57 1.94 13.50
CA LEU A 157 10.74 0.50 13.71
C LEU A 157 12.21 0.06 13.69
N ARG A 158 13.11 0.92 13.22
CA ARG A 158 14.57 0.70 13.19
C ARG A 158 14.91 -0.66 12.57
N SER A 159 15.62 -1.53 13.30
CA SER A 159 16.04 -2.85 12.83
C SER A 159 14.90 -3.78 12.40
N ARG A 160 13.65 -3.50 12.81
CA ARG A 160 12.48 -4.27 12.37
C ARG A 160 12.08 -3.94 10.92
N MET A 161 12.42 -2.76 10.41
CA MET A 161 12.38 -2.46 8.97
C MET A 161 13.66 -2.95 8.32
N SER A 162 13.78 -4.28 8.19
CA SER A 162 14.92 -4.91 7.51
C SER A 162 15.00 -4.47 6.04
N PRO A 163 16.14 -4.65 5.35
CA PRO A 163 16.23 -4.40 3.92
C PRO A 163 15.19 -5.18 3.09
N GLY A 164 14.78 -6.36 3.57
CA GLY A 164 13.68 -7.13 2.96
C GLY A 164 12.33 -6.43 3.12
N ALA A 165 12.04 -5.91 4.31
CA ALA A 165 10.81 -5.16 4.57
C ALA A 165 10.72 -3.86 3.78
N VAL A 166 11.82 -3.10 3.70
CA VAL A 166 11.90 -1.88 2.87
C VAL A 166 11.58 -2.23 1.42
N ARG A 167 12.26 -3.24 0.84
CA ARG A 167 12.00 -3.67 -0.53
C ARG A 167 10.55 -4.12 -0.77
N ALA A 168 9.97 -4.87 0.18
CA ALA A 168 8.60 -5.34 0.07
C ALA A 168 7.60 -4.18 0.02
N TRP A 169 7.72 -3.21 0.94
CA TRP A 169 6.90 -1.99 0.93
C TRP A 169 7.09 -1.16 -0.33
N THR A 170 8.32 -1.00 -0.81
CA THR A 170 8.61 -0.31 -2.06
C THR A 170 7.88 -0.96 -3.23
N LYS A 171 7.95 -2.30 -3.38
CA LYS A 171 7.22 -3.02 -4.44
C LYS A 171 5.70 -2.80 -4.37
N LEU A 172 5.12 -2.92 -3.17
CA LEU A 172 3.69 -2.72 -2.98
C LEU A 172 3.27 -1.31 -3.41
N PHE A 173 4.02 -0.29 -2.99
CA PHE A 173 3.71 1.09 -3.35
C PHE A 173 4.03 1.44 -4.80
N GLU A 174 5.03 0.83 -5.42
CA GLU A 174 5.27 0.93 -6.87
C GLU A 174 4.09 0.38 -7.66
N TYR A 175 3.54 -0.77 -7.24
CA TYR A 175 2.34 -1.33 -7.83
C TYR A 175 1.14 -0.38 -7.67
N CYS A 176 0.88 0.09 -6.45
CA CYS A 176 -0.19 1.08 -6.20
C CYS A 176 0.00 2.34 -7.06
N GLN A 177 1.24 2.83 -7.18
CA GLN A 177 1.58 4.00 -7.97
C GLN A 177 1.30 3.79 -9.47
N LYS A 178 1.61 2.61 -10.03
CA LYS A 178 1.27 2.26 -11.41
C LYS A 178 -0.23 2.37 -11.67
N VAL A 179 -1.05 1.82 -10.76
CA VAL A 179 -2.51 1.89 -10.85
C VAL A 179 -3.02 3.34 -10.75
N ILE A 180 -2.47 4.13 -9.82
CA ILE A 180 -2.82 5.55 -9.66
C ILE A 180 -2.51 6.33 -10.94
N VAL A 181 -1.31 6.15 -11.51
CA VAL A 181 -0.90 6.82 -12.76
C VAL A 181 -1.85 6.47 -13.91
N GLN A 182 -2.26 5.20 -14.02
CA GLN A 182 -3.23 4.77 -15.04
C GLN A 182 -4.57 5.50 -14.89
N VAL A 183 -5.13 5.58 -13.68
CA VAL A 183 -6.40 6.27 -13.41
C VAL A 183 -6.33 7.76 -13.80
N TYR A 184 -5.24 8.44 -13.44
CA TYR A 184 -5.05 9.85 -13.81
C TYR A 184 -4.88 10.04 -15.32
N ALA A 185 -4.17 9.12 -16.00
CA ALA A 185 -4.02 9.16 -17.46
C ALA A 185 -5.35 8.90 -18.19
N GLU A 186 -6.14 7.94 -17.73
CA GLU A 186 -7.49 7.67 -18.23
C GLU A 186 -8.41 8.88 -18.07
N HIS A 187 -8.37 9.54 -16.90
CA HIS A 187 -9.16 10.74 -16.63
C HIS A 187 -8.77 11.89 -17.55
N LYS A 188 -7.46 12.13 -17.73
CA LYS A 188 -6.94 13.16 -18.64
C LYS A 188 -7.42 12.93 -20.08
N ARG A 189 -7.26 11.70 -20.59
CA ARG A 189 -7.73 11.32 -21.94
C ARG A 189 -9.23 11.53 -22.11
N ALA A 190 -10.02 11.19 -21.09
CA ALA A 190 -11.46 11.36 -21.16
C ALA A 190 -11.90 12.83 -21.20
N ILE A 191 -11.20 13.73 -20.48
CA ILE A 191 -11.38 15.18 -20.58
C ILE A 191 -11.04 15.67 -22.00
N GLU A 192 -9.89 15.24 -22.55
CA GLU A 192 -9.45 15.60 -23.91
C GLU A 192 -10.44 15.14 -24.99
N MET A 193 -11.12 14.01 -24.77
CA MET A 193 -12.17 13.48 -25.65
C MET A 193 -13.56 14.11 -25.42
N GLY A 194 -13.68 15.13 -24.58
CA GLY A 194 -14.94 15.82 -24.32
C GLY A 194 -16.00 15.00 -23.57
N LYS A 195 -15.59 13.92 -22.87
CA LYS A 195 -16.54 13.14 -22.05
C LYS A 195 -16.99 13.95 -20.84
N PRO A 196 -18.30 14.02 -20.53
CA PRO A 196 -18.80 14.82 -19.42
C PRO A 196 -18.23 14.33 -18.09
N HIS A 197 -17.79 15.29 -17.24
CA HIS A 197 -17.08 15.04 -15.98
C HIS A 197 -17.83 14.06 -15.03
N GLY A 198 -19.17 14.03 -15.08
CA GLY A 198 -20.00 13.16 -14.24
C GLY A 198 -19.94 11.66 -14.56
N ILE A 199 -19.51 11.26 -15.77
CA ILE A 199 -19.33 9.84 -16.13
C ILE A 199 -18.03 9.28 -15.56
N LEU A 200 -17.02 10.13 -15.36
CA LEU A 200 -15.69 9.74 -14.89
C LEU A 200 -15.60 9.67 -13.37
N ASN A 201 -16.52 10.34 -12.67
CA ASN A 201 -16.60 10.39 -11.22
C ASN A 201 -18.08 10.31 -10.82
N PRO A 202 -18.66 9.08 -10.73
CA PRO A 202 -20.03 8.95 -10.28
C PRO A 202 -20.17 9.62 -8.89
N PRO A 203 -21.31 10.28 -8.61
CA PRO A 203 -21.57 10.85 -7.29
C PRO A 203 -21.32 9.79 -6.22
N ARG A 204 -20.79 10.21 -5.05
CA ARG A 204 -20.82 9.32 -3.88
C ARG A 204 -22.28 8.91 -3.68
N GLU A 205 -22.57 7.61 -3.81
CA GLU A 205 -23.86 7.08 -3.40
C GLU A 205 -24.10 7.58 -1.97
N LYS A 206 -25.20 8.32 -1.79
CA LYS A 206 -25.63 8.68 -0.44
C LYS A 206 -25.84 7.34 0.27
N PRO A 207 -25.31 7.15 1.51
CA PRO A 207 -25.64 5.96 2.26
C PRO A 207 -27.16 5.88 2.31
N ALA A 208 -27.70 4.74 1.88
CA ALA A 208 -29.12 4.46 2.06
C ALA A 208 -29.38 4.58 3.56
N HIS A 209 -30.16 5.58 3.96
CA HIS A 209 -30.62 5.67 5.33
C HIS A 209 -31.42 4.40 5.62
N GLN A 210 -30.88 3.53 6.47
CA GLN A 210 -31.58 2.49 7.22
C GLN A 210 -31.27 2.72 8.70
#